data_AF-B4PCK6-F1
#
_entry.id   AF-B4PCK6-F1
#
_cell.length_a   1.000
_cell.length_b   1.000
_cell.length_c   1.000
_cell.angle_alpha   90.00
_cell.angle_beta   90.00
_cell.angle_gamma   90.00
#
_symmetry.space_group_name_H-M   'P 1'
#
loop_
_entity.id
_entity.type
_entity.pdbx_description
1 polymer ?
#
loop_
_entity_poly.entity_id
_entity_poly.type
_entity_poly.pdbx_seq_one_letter_code
_entity_poly.pdbx_strand_id
1 'polypeptide(L)'
;MKLPLCFLLILGCVVVHGQSPDCKEIKDICSKCIRTLNDPYNKVEFINKGCRNRVRGSYVWTDQNLCELQAIACSAPNRAMHCVVIAELAKMRKLTPRPPG
;
A
#
# COMPACT_ATOMS: atom_id res chain seq x y z
N MET A 1 -35.74 -1.41 30.27
CA MET A 1 -34.86 -0.30 29.84
C MET A 1 -33.40 -0.78 29.64
N LYS A 2 -33.15 -1.81 28.81
CA LYS A 2 -31.79 -2.36 28.57
C LYS A 2 -31.43 -2.51 27.08
N LEU A 3 -32.45 -2.56 26.21
CA LEU A 3 -32.31 -2.56 24.75
C LEU A 3 -31.48 -1.39 24.18
N PRO A 4 -31.66 -0.12 24.61
CA PRO A 4 -30.95 0.99 23.97
C PRO A 4 -29.45 0.98 24.27
N LEU A 5 -29.05 0.51 25.46
CA LEU A 5 -27.64 0.38 25.84
C LEU A 5 -26.94 -0.72 25.04
N CYS A 6 -27.60 -1.87 24.86
CA CYS A 6 -27.09 -2.94 24.00
C CYS A 6 -26.96 -2.48 22.55
N PHE A 7 -27.94 -1.72 22.04
CA PHE A 7 -27.90 -1.19 20.68
C PHE A 7 -26.75 -0.20 20.49
N LEU A 8 -26.50 0.70 21.44
CA LEU A 8 -25.37 1.64 21.44
C LEU A 8 -24.02 0.92 21.50
N LEU A 9 -23.90 -0.15 22.30
CA LEU A 9 -22.68 -0.96 22.38
C LEU A 9 -22.41 -1.69 21.06
N ILE A 10 -23.45 -2.29 20.45
CA ILE A 10 -23.32 -2.95 19.14
C ILE A 10 -22.95 -1.93 18.07
N LEU A 11 -23.58 -0.75 18.05
CA LEU A 11 -23.26 0.33 17.11
C LEU A 11 -21.80 0.79 17.28
N GLY A 12 -21.35 0.98 18.52
CA GLY A 12 -19.98 1.38 18.83
C GLY A 12 -18.94 0.36 18.35
N CYS A 13 -19.18 -0.93 18.57
CA CYS A 13 -18.29 -1.99 18.10
C CYS A 13 -18.22 -2.03 16.56
N VAL A 14 -19.35 -1.89 15.86
CA VAL A 14 -19.39 -1.89 14.39
C VAL A 14 -18.66 -0.68 13.81
N VAL A 15 -18.76 0.50 14.45
CA VAL A 15 -18.09 1.72 13.99
C VAL A 15 -16.57 1.63 14.12
N VAL A 16 -16.05 1.05 15.22
CA VAL A 16 -14.59 0.87 15.41
C VAL A 16 -14.02 -0.12 14.39
N HIS A 17 -14.75 -1.19 14.05
CA HIS A 17 -14.35 -2.14 13.00
C HIS A 17 -14.44 -1.55 11.57
N GLY A 18 -15.18 -0.45 11.39
CA GLY A 18 -15.37 0.21 10.09
C GLY A 18 -14.35 1.29 9.76
N GLN A 19 -13.47 1.67 10.69
CA GLN A 19 -12.40 2.64 10.41
C GLN A 19 -11.31 1.98 9.57
N SER A 20 -11.42 2.10 8.24
CA SER A 20 -10.32 1.77 7.35
C SER A 20 -9.09 2.60 7.74
N PRO A 21 -7.91 2.00 7.88
CA PRO A 21 -6.72 2.76 8.24
C PRO A 21 -6.47 3.87 7.21
N ASP A 22 -6.18 5.09 7.69
CA ASP A 22 -5.73 6.17 6.81
C ASP A 22 -4.29 5.84 6.35
N CYS A 23 -4.20 5.11 5.25
CA CYS A 23 -2.92 4.69 4.68
C CYS A 23 -2.04 5.87 4.25
N LYS A 24 -2.62 7.05 4.03
CA LYS A 24 -1.87 8.28 3.77
C LYS A 24 -1.23 8.79 5.06
N GLU A 25 -1.97 8.79 6.17
CA GLU A 25 -1.42 9.14 7.48
C GLU A 25 -0.27 8.20 7.88
N ILE A 26 -0.41 6.90 7.65
CA ILE A 26 0.68 5.93 7.87
C ILE A 26 1.93 6.30 7.07
N LYS A 27 1.77 6.64 5.79
CA LYS A 27 2.90 7.07 4.93
C LYS A 27 3.59 8.31 5.50
N ASP A 28 2.81 9.28 5.95
CA ASP A 28 3.32 10.57 6.44
C ASP A 28 4.08 10.40 7.77
N ILE A 29 3.56 9.56 8.68
CA ILE A 29 4.24 9.20 9.93
C ILE A 29 5.54 8.44 9.64
N CYS A 30 5.49 7.42 8.78
CA CYS A 30 6.67 6.65 8.38
C CYS A 30 7.75 7.56 7.78
N SER A 31 7.37 8.47 6.87
CA SER A 31 8.31 9.37 6.19
C SER A 31 9.00 10.31 7.19
N LYS A 32 8.28 10.80 8.20
CA LYS A 32 8.86 11.60 9.29
C LYS A 32 9.85 10.77 10.12
N CYS A 33 9.48 9.54 10.46
CA CYS A 33 10.31 8.63 11.25
C CYS A 33 11.64 8.30 10.54
N ILE A 34 11.58 7.88 9.27
CA ILE A 34 12.78 7.53 8.49
C ILE A 34 13.71 8.75 8.34
N ARG A 35 13.16 9.95 8.13
CA ARG A 35 13.96 11.17 8.05
C ARG A 35 14.73 11.44 9.34
N THR A 36 14.16 11.13 10.50
CA THR A 36 14.81 11.30 11.80
C THR A 36 15.83 10.19 12.10
N LEU A 37 15.59 8.97 11.63
CA LEU A 37 16.42 7.80 11.93
C LEU A 37 17.82 7.83 11.27
N ASN A 38 18.09 8.76 10.35
CA ASN A 38 19.36 8.88 9.61
C ASN A 38 19.89 7.52 9.09
N ASP A 39 18.95 6.63 8.74
CA ASP A 39 19.24 5.24 8.45
C ASP A 39 19.29 5.02 6.92
N PRO A 40 20.45 4.67 6.35
CA PRO A 40 20.58 4.34 4.93
C PRO A 40 19.91 2.99 4.55
N TYR A 41 19.37 2.22 5.51
CA TYR A 41 18.66 0.95 5.26
C TYR A 41 17.24 1.08 4.70
N ASN A 42 16.87 2.23 4.13
CA ASN A 42 15.73 2.36 3.21
C ASN A 42 15.97 1.59 1.87
N LYS A 43 16.67 0.46 1.92
CA LYS A 43 17.10 -0.36 0.77
C LYS A 43 15.98 -1.31 0.37
N VAL A 44 14.90 -0.72 -0.11
CA VAL A 44 13.90 -1.43 -0.92
C VAL A 44 14.38 -1.66 -2.36
N GLU A 45 15.66 -1.38 -2.64
CA GLU A 45 16.33 -1.62 -3.91
C GLU A 45 16.18 -3.07 -4.37
N PHE A 46 16.29 -4.05 -3.47
CA PHE A 46 16.08 -5.45 -3.81
C PHE A 46 14.66 -5.71 -4.36
N ILE A 47 13.65 -5.15 -3.69
CA ILE A 47 12.24 -5.26 -4.12
C ILE A 47 12.06 -4.56 -5.45
N ASN A 48 12.55 -3.32 -5.57
CA ASN A 48 12.47 -2.53 -6.78
C ASN A 48 13.13 -3.21 -7.98
N LYS A 49 14.35 -3.71 -7.83
CA LYS A 49 15.07 -4.46 -8.87
C LYS A 49 14.33 -5.74 -9.25
N GLY A 50 13.89 -6.52 -8.25
CA GLY A 50 13.15 -7.75 -8.47
C GLY A 50 11.83 -7.52 -9.21
N CYS A 51 11.07 -6.52 -8.79
CA CYS A 51 9.78 -6.21 -9.38
C CYS A 51 9.90 -5.58 -10.76
N ARG A 52 10.85 -4.67 -10.97
CA ARG A 52 11.16 -4.11 -12.30
C ARG A 52 11.43 -5.20 -13.34
N ASN A 53 12.16 -6.25 -12.94
CA ASN A 53 12.41 -7.40 -13.80
C ASN A 53 11.15 -8.24 -14.04
N ARG A 54 10.35 -8.50 -13.00
CA ARG A 54 9.13 -9.32 -13.09
C ARG A 54 8.02 -8.70 -13.92
N VAL A 55 7.84 -7.38 -13.86
CA VAL A 55 6.77 -6.68 -14.60
C VAL A 55 7.24 -6.13 -15.94
N ARG A 56 8.47 -6.47 -16.35
CA ARG A 56 9.06 -6.00 -17.61
C ARG A 56 8.14 -6.34 -18.78
N GLY A 57 7.86 -5.33 -19.62
CA GLY A 57 6.96 -5.48 -20.77
C GLY A 57 5.47 -5.35 -20.45
N SER A 58 5.07 -5.31 -19.17
CA SER A 58 3.68 -5.07 -18.75
C SER A 58 3.49 -3.71 -18.10
N TYR A 59 4.48 -3.22 -17.35
CA TYR A 59 4.43 -1.92 -16.66
C TYR A 59 5.75 -1.16 -16.80
N VAL A 60 5.66 0.17 -16.78
CA VAL A 60 6.79 1.05 -16.54
C VAL A 60 6.98 1.16 -15.03
N TRP A 61 7.95 0.44 -14.49
CA TRP A 61 8.22 0.40 -13.05
C TRP A 61 8.82 1.71 -12.54
N THR A 62 8.16 2.29 -11.53
CA THR A 62 8.67 3.42 -10.74
C THR A 62 9.08 2.92 -9.37
N ASP A 63 10.31 3.21 -8.96
CA ASP A 63 10.81 2.74 -7.66
C ASP A 63 9.97 3.29 -6.52
N GLN A 64 9.64 2.40 -5.59
CA GLN A 64 8.92 2.74 -4.36
C GLN A 64 9.93 2.80 -3.21
N ASN A 65 9.72 3.67 -2.24
CA ASN A 65 10.42 3.66 -0.96
C ASN A 65 9.67 2.78 0.08
N LEU A 66 10.27 2.55 1.25
CA LEU A 66 9.67 1.70 2.30
C LEU A 66 8.28 2.19 2.73
N CYS A 67 8.12 3.49 2.95
CA CYS A 67 6.84 4.08 3.40
C CYS A 67 5.76 3.99 2.32
N GLU A 68 6.13 4.12 1.04
CA GLU A 68 5.22 3.91 -0.09
C GLU A 68 4.76 2.47 -0.16
N LEU A 69 5.67 1.49 -0.04
CA LEU A 69 5.30 0.08 -0.02
C LEU A 69 4.39 -0.26 1.17
N GLN A 70 4.63 0.34 2.33
CA GLN A 70 3.79 0.14 3.52
C GLN A 70 2.39 0.76 3.34
N ALA A 71 2.30 1.94 2.73
CA ALA A 71 1.03 2.57 2.41
C ALA A 71 0.23 1.77 1.36
N ILE A 72 0.91 1.23 0.35
CA ILE A 72 0.32 0.33 -0.65
C ILE A 72 -0.23 -0.93 0.02
N ALA A 73 0.55 -1.56 0.90
CA ALA A 73 0.10 -2.74 1.64
C ALA A 73 -1.13 -2.45 2.50
N CYS A 74 -1.14 -1.31 3.20
CA CYS A 74 -2.28 -0.85 4.00
C CYS A 74 -3.55 -0.68 3.15
N SER A 75 -3.42 -0.13 1.93
CA SER A 75 -4.57 0.18 1.07
C SER A 75 -5.31 -1.03 0.51
N ALA A 76 -4.70 -2.23 0.59
CA ALA A 76 -5.28 -3.46 0.09
C ALA A 76 -4.97 -4.64 1.02
N PRO A 77 -5.54 -4.68 2.25
CA PRO A 77 -5.17 -5.63 3.29
C PRO A 77 -5.47 -7.10 2.92
N ASN A 78 -6.38 -7.32 1.97
CA ASN A 78 -6.77 -8.66 1.50
C ASN A 78 -6.11 -9.07 0.17
N ARG A 79 -5.14 -8.29 -0.35
CA ARG A 79 -4.42 -8.63 -1.59
C ARG A 79 -2.98 -9.02 -1.29
N ALA A 80 -2.53 -10.13 -1.87
CA ALA A 80 -1.13 -10.49 -1.84
C ALA A 80 -0.28 -9.45 -2.60
N MET A 81 0.81 -8.98 -1.97
CA MET A 81 1.67 -7.91 -2.49
C MET A 81 2.65 -8.42 -3.56
N HIS A 82 2.12 -8.97 -4.64
CA HIS A 82 2.89 -9.30 -5.84
C HIS A 82 3.27 -8.03 -6.60
N CYS A 83 4.37 -8.06 -7.36
CA CYS A 83 4.86 -6.90 -8.11
C CYS A 83 3.82 -6.29 -9.07
N VAL A 84 2.96 -7.11 -9.69
CA VAL A 84 1.85 -6.62 -10.54
C VAL A 84 0.83 -5.85 -9.70
N VAL A 85 0.46 -6.38 -8.52
CA VAL A 85 -0.47 -5.73 -7.60
C VAL A 85 0.10 -4.41 -7.09
N ILE A 86 1.38 -4.38 -6.73
CA ILE A 86 2.08 -3.15 -6.34
C ILE A 86 2.04 -2.13 -7.48
N ALA A 87 2.35 -2.54 -8.72
CA ALA A 87 2.30 -1.65 -9.88
C ALA A 87 0.90 -1.10 -10.16
N GLU A 88 -0.14 -1.91 -9.97
CA GLU A 88 -1.54 -1.48 -10.08
C GLU A 88 -1.91 -0.45 -9.00
N LEU A 89 -1.63 -0.76 -7.74
CA LEU A 89 -1.98 0.09 -6.60
C LEU A 89 -1.17 1.40 -6.60
N ALA A 90 0.09 1.35 -7.03
CA ALA A 90 0.92 2.52 -7.28
C ALA A 90 0.52 3.29 -8.57
N LYS A 91 -0.51 2.82 -9.29
CA LYS A 91 -1.01 3.43 -10.53
C LYS A 91 0.08 3.62 -11.60
N MET A 92 0.99 2.65 -11.70
CA MET A 92 2.06 2.67 -12.68
C MET A 92 1.50 2.54 -14.10
N ARG A 93 2.21 3.13 -15.08
CA ARG A 93 1.79 3.09 -16.48
C ARG A 93 1.87 1.65 -17.00
N LYS A 94 0.75 1.12 -17.49
CA LYS A 94 0.70 -0.13 -18.24
C LYS A 94 1.31 0.07 -19.63
N LEU A 95 2.10 -0.90 -20.07
CA LEU A 95 2.53 -1.00 -21.47
C LEU A 95 1.43 -1.75 -22.21
N THR A 96 0.78 -1.10 -23.17
CA THR A 96 -0.06 -1.82 -24.13
C THR A 96 0.85 -2.64 -25.04
N PRO A 97 0.50 -3.90 -25.35
CA PRO A 97 1.19 -4.64 -26.40
C PRO A 97 1.16 -3.79 -27.68
N ARG A 98 2.31 -3.62 -28.33
CA ARG A 98 2.33 -3.05 -29.67
C ARG A 98 1.49 -3.99 -30.55
N PRO A 99 0.48 -3.51 -31.29
CA PRO A 99 -0.27 -4.37 -32.21
C PRO A 99 0.71 -5.03 -33.19
N PRO A 100 0.50 -6.29 -33.60
CA PRO A 100 1.31 -6.91 -34.64
C PRO A 100 1.19 -6.06 -35.90
N GLY A 101 2.34 -5.65 -36.44
CA GLY A 101 2.44 -4.97 -37.73
C GLY A 101 2.50 -5.95 -38.89
#